data_AF-A0A6H1UAD2-F1
#
_entry.id   AF-A0A6H1UAD2-F1
#
_cell.length_a   1.000
_cell.length_b   1.000
_cell.length_c   1.000
_cell.angle_alpha   90.00
_cell.angle_beta   90.00
_cell.angle_gamma   90.00
#
_symmetry.space_group_name_H-M   'P 1'
#
loop_
_entity.id
_entity.type
_entity.pdbx_description
1 polymer ?
#
loop_
_entity_poly.entity_id
_entity_poly.type
_entity_poly.pdbx_seq_one_letter_code
_entity_poly.pdbx_strand_id
1 'polypeptide(L)'
;MKTPHQIQFETFAAAGGLYDERHAKLYANFADDLIEDGSFSIVFEGVAHACYTPITVDAAPHLKCYILAPLAVLPAYQQQGYATRLMEEAEQQLDADVIFVMGEPFHYGNRYNTPHKVLPPVRTQAPLECWFARELTKGALDGVGKSTSSITGPYAAPLMWGHPSEQV
;
A
#
# COMPACT_ATOMS: atom_id res chain seq x y z
N MET A 1 -19.28 13.22 3.54
CA MET A 1 -18.22 12.42 2.89
C MET A 1 -17.93 11.24 3.78
N LYS A 2 -17.60 10.07 3.22
CA LYS A 2 -17.23 8.91 4.04
C LYS A 2 -15.84 9.10 4.62
N THR A 3 -15.61 8.58 5.83
CA THR A 3 -14.27 8.56 6.45
C THR A 3 -13.38 7.51 5.80
N PRO A 4 -12.05 7.58 5.97
CA PRO A 4 -11.13 6.49 5.62
C PRO A 4 -11.61 5.11 6.10
N HIS A 5 -11.95 5.00 7.38
CA HIS A 5 -12.52 3.80 7.99
C HIS A 5 -13.73 3.27 7.21
N GLN A 6 -14.72 4.13 6.94
CA GLN A 6 -15.95 3.73 6.26
C GLN A 6 -15.68 3.24 4.83
N ILE A 7 -14.78 3.91 4.10
CA ILE A 7 -14.41 3.52 2.73
C ILE A 7 -13.73 2.15 2.74
N GLN A 8 -12.77 1.93 3.65
CA GLN A 8 -12.07 0.65 3.78
C GLN A 8 -13.04 -0.47 4.18
N PHE A 9 -13.81 -0.27 5.25
CA PHE A 9 -14.76 -1.25 5.75
C PHE A 9 -15.73 -1.69 4.65
N GLU A 10 -16.42 -0.74 4.02
CA GLU A 10 -17.44 -1.08 3.03
C GLU A 10 -16.88 -1.75 1.78
N THR A 11 -15.68 -1.34 1.36
CA THR A 11 -15.02 -1.94 0.19
C THR A 11 -14.69 -3.40 0.46
N PHE A 12 -14.05 -3.70 1.60
CA PHE A 12 -13.67 -5.07 1.95
C PHE A 12 -14.86 -5.94 2.35
N ALA A 13 -15.90 -5.37 2.98
CA ALA A 13 -17.14 -6.08 3.28
C ALA A 13 -17.89 -6.52 2.01
N ALA A 14 -17.75 -5.76 0.92
CA ALA A 14 -18.36 -6.05 -0.37
C ALA A 14 -17.46 -6.87 -1.32
N ALA A 15 -16.18 -7.05 -1.00
CA ALA A 15 -15.21 -7.70 -1.90
C ALA A 15 -15.49 -9.20 -2.10
N GLY A 16 -16.00 -9.88 -1.06
CA GLY A 16 -16.25 -11.33 -1.07
C GLY A 16 -14.99 -12.17 -1.31
N GLY A 17 -15.18 -13.45 -1.61
CA GLY A 17 -14.07 -14.39 -1.83
C GLY A 17 -13.29 -14.66 -0.55
N LEU A 18 -12.02 -14.23 -0.51
CA LEU A 18 -11.17 -14.35 0.67
C LEU A 18 -11.53 -13.35 1.77
N TYR A 19 -12.24 -12.27 1.43
CA TYR A 19 -12.57 -11.19 2.35
C TYR A 19 -13.98 -11.39 2.92
N ASP A 20 -14.08 -11.26 4.23
CA ASP A 20 -15.32 -11.25 5.00
C ASP A 20 -15.39 -10.02 5.91
N GLU A 21 -16.44 -9.92 6.74
CA GLU A 21 -16.60 -8.79 7.66
C GLU A 21 -15.44 -8.64 8.67
N ARG A 22 -14.75 -9.73 9.04
CA ARG A 22 -13.59 -9.64 9.95
C ARG A 22 -12.44 -8.96 9.24
N HIS A 23 -12.20 -9.29 7.97
CA HIS A 23 -11.20 -8.59 7.15
C HIS A 23 -11.58 -7.11 6.97
N ALA A 24 -12.86 -6.81 6.74
CA ALA A 24 -13.33 -5.43 6.63
C ALA A 24 -13.01 -4.60 7.89
N LYS A 25 -13.23 -5.18 9.08
CA LYS A 25 -12.86 -4.55 10.36
C LYS A 25 -11.34 -4.41 10.47
N LEU A 26 -10.59 -5.45 10.13
CA LEU A 26 -9.12 -5.42 10.16
C LEU A 26 -8.56 -4.27 9.30
N TYR A 27 -8.95 -4.19 8.03
CA TYR A 27 -8.42 -3.16 7.12
C TYR A 27 -8.91 -1.75 7.45
N ALA A 28 -10.12 -1.60 7.99
CA ALA A 28 -10.61 -0.30 8.45
C ALA A 28 -9.88 0.19 9.70
N ASN A 29 -9.70 -0.67 10.69
CA ASN A 29 -8.91 -0.36 11.88
C ASN A 29 -7.44 -0.11 11.53
N PHE A 30 -6.88 -0.93 10.64
CA PHE A 30 -5.51 -0.75 10.17
C PHE A 30 -5.30 0.61 9.52
N ALA A 31 -6.27 1.09 8.72
CA ALA A 31 -6.20 2.44 8.16
C ALA A 31 -6.18 3.52 9.24
N ASP A 32 -7.02 3.40 10.27
CA ASP A 32 -7.04 4.34 11.39
C ASP A 32 -5.71 4.30 12.17
N ASP A 33 -5.20 3.11 12.47
CA ASP A 33 -3.92 2.91 13.16
C ASP A 33 -2.75 3.55 12.38
N LEU A 34 -2.72 3.38 11.06
CA LEU A 34 -1.70 4.00 10.20
C LEU A 34 -1.82 5.53 10.19
N ILE A 35 -3.04 6.07 10.15
CA ILE A 35 -3.27 7.51 10.19
C ILE A 35 -2.80 8.09 11.54
N GLU A 36 -3.10 7.39 12.63
CA GLU A 36 -2.64 7.78 13.97
C GLU A 36 -1.11 7.72 14.12
N ASP A 37 -0.46 6.73 13.50
CA ASP A 37 1.00 6.58 13.48
C ASP A 37 1.70 7.57 12.52
N GLY A 38 0.95 8.33 11.72
CA GLY A 38 1.48 9.39 10.86
C GLY A 38 1.73 9.00 9.41
N SER A 39 1.18 7.87 8.94
CA SER A 39 1.14 7.58 7.50
C SER A 39 0.37 8.66 6.76
N PHE A 40 0.84 8.99 5.56
CA PHE A 40 0.10 9.89 4.68
C PHE A 40 -1.19 9.21 4.24
N SER A 41 -2.33 9.89 4.42
CA SER A 41 -3.65 9.39 4.04
C SER A 41 -4.33 10.39 3.12
N ILE A 42 -4.97 9.84 2.09
CA ILE A 42 -5.71 10.63 1.10
C ILE A 42 -7.09 10.03 0.83
N VAL A 43 -8.10 10.89 0.80
CA VAL A 43 -9.46 10.55 0.38
C VAL A 43 -9.76 11.28 -0.93
N PHE A 44 -10.10 10.52 -1.97
CA PHE A 44 -10.45 11.07 -3.29
C PHE A 44 -11.96 11.04 -3.49
N GLU A 45 -12.54 12.22 -3.72
CA GLU A 45 -13.97 12.45 -3.94
C GLU A 45 -14.90 11.84 -2.87
N GLY A 46 -14.38 11.50 -1.68
CA GLY A 46 -15.14 10.86 -0.60
C GLY A 46 -15.54 9.40 -0.87
N VAL A 47 -14.96 8.76 -1.90
CA VAL A 47 -15.33 7.40 -2.36
C VAL A 47 -14.15 6.46 -2.53
N ALA A 48 -12.93 6.97 -2.47
CA ALA A 48 -11.71 6.19 -2.53
C ALA A 48 -10.71 6.67 -1.47
N HIS A 49 -9.92 5.76 -0.92
CA HIS A 49 -8.97 6.06 0.15
C HIS A 49 -7.70 5.22 0.03
N ALA A 50 -6.56 5.81 0.37
CA ALA A 50 -5.28 5.13 0.43
C ALA A 50 -4.39 5.68 1.55
N CYS A 51 -3.59 4.79 2.16
CA CYS A 51 -2.48 5.17 3.04
C CYS A 51 -1.13 4.87 2.39
N TYR A 52 -0.15 5.71 2.70
CA TYR A 52 1.25 5.59 2.29
C TYR A 52 2.13 5.69 3.52
N THR A 53 2.75 4.57 3.90
CA THR A 53 3.52 4.46 5.13
C THR A 53 5.01 4.57 4.83
N PRO A 54 5.79 5.44 5.50
CA PRO A 54 7.23 5.54 5.28
C PRO A 54 7.95 4.20 5.46
N ILE A 55 8.90 3.90 4.56
CA ILE A 55 9.78 2.75 4.63
C ILE A 55 11.22 3.19 4.40
N THR A 56 12.17 2.59 5.12
CA THR A 56 13.59 2.81 4.89
C THR A 56 14.14 1.70 4.00
N VAL A 57 14.81 2.05 2.91
CA VAL A 57 15.68 1.13 2.17
C VAL A 57 17.06 1.17 2.81
N ASP A 58 17.49 0.09 3.45
CA ASP A 58 18.67 0.13 4.34
C ASP A 58 19.97 0.51 3.60
N ALA A 59 20.13 0.10 2.34
CA ALA A 59 21.27 0.48 1.51
C ALA A 59 21.19 1.92 0.95
N ALA A 60 20.03 2.58 1.06
CA ALA A 60 19.79 3.92 0.53
C ALA A 60 18.82 4.71 1.43
N PRO A 61 19.17 4.97 2.71
CA PRO A 61 18.26 5.60 3.69
C PRO A 61 17.99 7.08 3.41
N HIS A 62 18.65 7.66 2.41
CA HIS A 62 18.42 9.03 1.95
C HIS A 62 17.22 9.14 1.01
N LEU A 63 16.75 8.03 0.43
CA LEU A 63 15.57 8.00 -0.43
C LEU A 63 14.29 8.13 0.39
N LYS A 64 13.37 8.96 -0.07
CA LYS A 64 12.02 9.08 0.49
C LYS A 64 11.15 7.98 -0.08
N CYS A 65 11.01 6.89 0.67
CA CYS A 65 10.25 5.72 0.23
C CYS A 65 8.97 5.52 1.04
N TYR A 66 7.92 5.03 0.38
CA TYR A 66 6.65 4.69 1.03
C TYR A 66 6.12 3.33 0.58
N ILE A 67 5.27 2.70 1.39
CA ILE A 67 4.46 1.54 1.04
C ILE A 67 3.01 1.97 0.91
N LEU A 68 2.40 1.71 -0.25
CA LEU A 68 0.97 1.87 -0.47
C LEU A 68 0.19 0.70 0.14
N ALA A 69 -0.49 0.94 1.26
CA ALA A 69 -1.58 0.10 1.78
C ALA A 69 -2.24 0.76 3.00
N PRO A 70 -3.53 0.49 3.26
CA PRO A 70 -4.49 -0.17 2.36
C PRO A 70 -4.98 0.79 1.26
N LEU A 71 -5.48 0.25 0.14
CA LEU A 71 -6.10 0.99 -0.97
C LEU A 71 -7.53 0.49 -1.18
N ALA A 72 -8.50 1.40 -1.19
CA ALA A 72 -9.91 1.07 -1.40
C ALA A 72 -10.62 2.05 -2.32
N VAL A 73 -11.55 1.52 -3.10
CA VAL A 73 -12.54 2.26 -3.90
C VAL A 73 -13.89 1.61 -3.65
N LEU A 74 -14.87 2.40 -3.22
CA LEU A 74 -16.22 1.91 -2.97
C LEU A 74 -16.77 1.16 -4.21
N PRO A 75 -17.53 0.06 -4.04
CA PRO A 75 -17.94 -0.83 -5.13
C PRO A 75 -18.58 -0.12 -6.34
N ALA A 76 -19.44 0.87 -6.08
CA ALA A 76 -20.12 1.64 -7.13
C ALA A 76 -19.19 2.49 -8.03
N TYR A 77 -17.93 2.67 -7.63
CA TYR A 77 -16.92 3.51 -8.29
C TYR A 77 -15.71 2.70 -8.80
N GLN A 78 -15.73 1.38 -8.63
CA GLN A 78 -14.68 0.51 -9.15
C GLN A 78 -14.72 0.44 -10.68
N GLN A 79 -13.58 0.07 -11.29
CA GLN A 79 -13.37 -0.02 -12.75
C GLN A 79 -13.63 1.28 -13.53
N GLN A 80 -13.71 2.42 -12.84
CA GLN A 80 -13.94 3.76 -13.42
C GLN A 80 -12.71 4.68 -13.24
N GLY A 81 -11.52 4.09 -13.06
CA GLY A 81 -10.26 4.84 -12.93
C GLY A 81 -10.09 5.63 -11.63
N TYR A 82 -10.94 5.42 -10.61
CA TYR A 82 -10.84 6.12 -9.32
C TYR A 82 -9.55 5.78 -8.56
N ALA A 83 -9.15 4.50 -8.54
CA ALA A 83 -7.88 4.09 -7.92
C ALA A 83 -6.68 4.76 -8.59
N THR A 84 -6.66 4.81 -9.93
CA THR A 84 -5.58 5.46 -10.69
C THR A 84 -5.47 6.94 -10.35
N ARG A 85 -6.60 7.67 -10.39
CA ARG A 85 -6.63 9.11 -10.07
C ARG A 85 -6.22 9.39 -8.62
N LEU A 86 -6.68 8.58 -7.67
CA LEU A 86 -6.25 8.66 -6.27
C LEU A 86 -4.74 8.49 -6.13
N MET A 87 -4.16 7.47 -6.78
CA MET A 87 -2.72 7.23 -6.71
C MET A 87 -1.92 8.35 -7.38
N GLU A 88 -2.40 8.90 -8.49
CA GLU A 88 -1.77 10.05 -9.16
C GLU A 88 -1.76 11.29 -8.27
N GLU A 89 -2.87 11.56 -7.58
CA GLU A 89 -2.97 12.67 -6.63
C GLU A 89 -2.03 12.48 -5.43
N ALA A 90 -1.98 11.27 -4.86
CA ALA A 90 -1.07 10.96 -3.77
C ALA A 90 0.41 11.10 -4.17
N GLU A 91 0.79 10.57 -5.33
CA GLU A 91 2.14 10.65 -5.88
C GLU A 91 2.62 12.10 -6.09
N GLN A 92 1.70 13.02 -6.40
CA GLN A 92 2.02 14.46 -6.50
C GLN A 92 2.24 15.13 -5.15
N GLN A 93 1.63 14.62 -4.08
CA GLN A 93 1.69 15.21 -2.74
C GLN A 93 2.82 14.63 -1.86
N LEU A 94 3.21 13.38 -2.09
CA LEU A 94 4.13 12.64 -1.21
C LEU A 94 5.60 13.05 -1.29
N ASP A 95 6.01 13.79 -2.33
CA ASP A 95 7.43 14.12 -2.62
C ASP A 95 8.34 12.88 -2.44
N ALA A 96 7.85 11.74 -2.92
CA ALA A 96 8.51 10.44 -2.76
C ALA A 96 9.51 10.20 -3.89
N ASP A 97 10.58 9.49 -3.60
CA ASP A 97 11.49 8.94 -4.61
C ASP A 97 10.96 7.62 -5.16
N VAL A 98 10.45 6.76 -4.26
CA VAL A 98 9.99 5.40 -4.59
C VAL A 98 8.74 5.05 -3.79
N ILE A 99 7.78 4.41 -4.45
CA ILE A 99 6.62 3.81 -3.79
C ILE A 99 6.66 2.31 -4.03
N PHE A 100 6.55 1.54 -2.95
CA PHE A 100 6.41 0.10 -2.98
C PHE A 100 4.96 -0.32 -2.73
N VAL A 101 4.59 -1.51 -3.22
CA VAL A 101 3.29 -2.12 -2.96
C VAL A 101 3.40 -3.64 -2.99
N MET A 102 2.80 -4.29 -2.00
CA MET A 102 2.58 -5.74 -2.01
C MET A 102 1.18 -6.00 -2.53
N GLY A 103 1.04 -6.75 -3.61
CA GLY A 103 -0.29 -7.07 -4.14
C GLY A 103 -0.29 -7.91 -5.41
N GLU A 104 -1.46 -8.02 -6.03
CA GLU A 104 -1.66 -8.90 -7.18
C GLU A 104 -1.03 -8.35 -8.48
N PRO A 105 -0.29 -9.15 -9.26
CA PRO A 105 0.38 -8.69 -10.49
C PRO A 105 -0.56 -8.06 -11.51
N PHE A 106 -1.78 -8.58 -11.67
CA PHE A 106 -2.76 -8.03 -12.59
C PHE A 106 -3.25 -6.62 -12.21
N HIS A 107 -3.15 -6.26 -10.92
CA HIS A 107 -3.60 -4.97 -10.42
C HIS A 107 -2.46 -3.93 -10.43
N TYR A 108 -1.28 -4.32 -9.97
CA TYR A 108 -0.18 -3.37 -9.75
C TYR A 108 0.93 -3.43 -10.81
N GLY A 109 1.15 -4.58 -11.44
CA GLY A 109 2.32 -4.84 -12.28
C GLY A 109 2.43 -3.99 -13.55
N ASN A 110 1.36 -3.31 -13.98
CA ASN A 110 1.45 -2.34 -15.08
C ASN A 110 1.94 -0.96 -14.63
N ARG A 111 1.64 -0.56 -13.38
CA ARG A 111 1.94 0.77 -12.83
C ARG A 111 3.19 0.79 -11.97
N TYR A 112 3.38 -0.26 -11.17
CA TYR A 112 4.52 -0.46 -10.29
C TYR A 112 5.39 -1.58 -10.86
N ASN A 113 6.28 -1.24 -11.78
CA ASN A 113 7.08 -2.21 -12.53
C ASN A 113 8.56 -1.86 -12.60
N THR A 114 9.03 -0.94 -11.75
CA THR A 114 10.46 -0.66 -11.63
C THR A 114 11.15 -1.93 -11.10
N PRO A 115 12.13 -2.51 -11.81
CA PRO A 115 12.88 -3.65 -11.30
C PRO A 115 13.72 -3.25 -10.06
N HIS A 116 13.69 -4.07 -9.01
CA HIS A 116 14.52 -3.85 -7.81
C HIS A 116 14.93 -5.17 -7.14
N LYS A 117 15.84 -5.08 -6.17
CA LYS A 117 16.25 -6.19 -5.28
C LYS A 117 16.16 -5.81 -3.80
N VAL A 118 15.30 -4.83 -3.49
CA VAL A 118 14.90 -4.48 -2.12
C VAL A 118 13.88 -5.49 -1.62
N LEU A 119 14.16 -6.15 -0.50
CA LEU A 119 13.24 -7.10 0.14
C LEU A 119 12.15 -6.36 0.94
N PRO A 120 10.96 -6.97 1.13
CA PRO A 120 9.94 -6.46 2.05
C PRO A 120 10.48 -6.25 3.47
N PRO A 121 9.97 -5.26 4.22
CA PRO A 121 10.49 -4.92 5.54
C PRO A 121 10.08 -5.92 6.63
N VAL A 122 9.05 -6.73 6.34
CA VAL A 122 8.57 -7.79 7.21
C VAL A 122 8.60 -9.10 6.43
N ARG A 123 9.03 -10.18 7.08
CA ARG A 123 9.06 -11.50 6.46
C ARG A 123 7.65 -11.91 6.05
N THR A 124 7.48 -12.22 4.78
CA THR A 124 6.22 -12.68 4.18
C THR A 124 6.42 -14.01 3.45
N GLN A 125 5.34 -14.78 3.29
CA GLN A 125 5.27 -15.93 2.39
C GLN A 125 4.76 -15.55 1.00
N ALA A 126 4.34 -14.28 0.81
CA ALA A 126 3.95 -13.80 -0.49
C ALA A 126 5.11 -13.94 -1.50
N PRO A 127 4.84 -14.35 -2.74
CA PRO A 127 5.86 -14.40 -3.77
C PRO A 127 6.50 -13.02 -3.98
N LEU A 128 7.82 -12.96 -4.18
CA LEU A 128 8.52 -11.68 -4.34
C LEU A 128 8.12 -10.95 -5.63
N GLU A 129 7.59 -11.64 -6.62
CA GLU A 129 6.99 -11.04 -7.81
C GLU A 129 5.72 -10.21 -7.51
N CYS A 130 5.13 -10.35 -6.31
CA CYS A 130 4.03 -9.52 -5.83
C CYS A 130 4.52 -8.27 -5.08
N TRP A 131 5.83 -8.14 -4.86
CA TRP A 131 6.46 -6.97 -4.24
C TRP A 131 6.95 -6.02 -5.33
N PHE A 132 6.15 -5.01 -5.62
CA PHE A 132 6.38 -4.08 -6.70
C PHE A 132 6.96 -2.76 -6.20
N ALA A 133 7.65 -2.05 -7.10
CA ALA A 133 8.08 -0.67 -6.89
C ALA A 133 7.76 0.22 -8.07
N ARG A 134 7.63 1.51 -7.80
CA ARG A 134 7.61 2.58 -8.78
C ARG A 134 8.54 3.69 -8.35
N GLU A 135 9.49 4.01 -9.21
CA GLU A 135 10.26 5.25 -9.11
C GLU A 135 9.41 6.45 -9.54
N LEU A 136 9.39 7.47 -8.70
CA LEU A 136 8.94 8.82 -9.06
C LEU A 136 10.15 9.72 -9.37
N THR A 137 11.26 9.52 -8.64
CA THR A 137 12.57 10.04 -9.03
C THR A 137 13.26 9.02 -9.94
N LYS A 138 13.47 9.41 -11.21
CA LYS A 138 14.07 8.52 -12.22
C LYS A 138 15.44 7.99 -11.77
N GLY A 139 15.60 6.67 -11.75
CA GLY A 139 16.85 6.01 -11.36
C GLY A 139 17.13 6.03 -9.87
N ALA A 140 16.14 6.30 -9.01
CA ALA A 140 16.32 6.31 -7.57
C ALA A 140 16.81 4.96 -7.00
N LEU A 141 16.49 3.84 -7.65
CA LEU A 141 16.95 2.51 -7.26
C LEU A 141 18.23 2.07 -8.01
N ASP A 142 18.77 2.91 -8.90
CA ASP A 142 20.03 2.61 -9.58
C ASP A 142 21.17 2.53 -8.56
N GLY A 143 21.92 1.44 -8.60
CA GLY A 143 23.07 1.23 -7.71
C GLY A 143 22.71 0.78 -6.27
N VAL A 144 21.43 0.76 -5.88
CA VAL A 144 21.00 0.23 -4.56
C VAL A 144 21.37 -1.26 -4.41
N GLY A 145 21.31 -2.02 -5.51
CA GLY A 145 21.64 -3.44 -5.48
C GLY A 145 20.66 -4.24 -4.62
N LYS A 146 21.16 -5.29 -3.95
CA LYS A 146 20.36 -6.08 -2.99
C LYS A 146 20.30 -5.33 -1.66
N SER A 147 19.10 -5.10 -1.14
CA SER A 147 18.91 -4.43 0.15
C SER A 147 17.78 -5.09 0.95
N THR A 148 17.89 -5.04 2.26
CA THR A 148 16.74 -5.14 3.17
C THR A 148 16.01 -3.79 3.24
N SER A 149 14.85 -3.78 3.86
CA SER A 149 14.14 -2.57 4.19
C SER A 149 13.58 -2.67 5.62
N SER A 150 13.25 -1.52 6.19
CA SER A 150 12.81 -1.41 7.57
C SER A 150 11.57 -0.52 7.67
N ILE A 151 10.64 -0.88 8.56
CA ILE A 151 9.41 -0.12 8.85
C ILE A 151 9.13 -0.16 10.36
N THR A 152 8.44 0.85 10.87
CA THR A 152 7.98 0.92 12.26
C THR A 152 6.46 1.03 12.30
N GLY A 153 5.88 1.03 13.51
CA GLY A 153 4.45 1.27 13.69
C GLY A 153 3.57 0.08 13.31
N PRO A 154 2.27 0.30 13.09
CA PRO A 154 1.29 -0.76 12.86
C PRO A 154 1.63 -1.65 11.65
N TYR A 155 2.25 -1.10 10.60
CA TYR A 155 2.60 -1.88 9.42
C TYR A 155 3.81 -2.80 9.61
N ALA A 156 4.54 -2.70 10.73
CA ALA A 156 5.58 -3.66 11.09
C ALA A 156 4.99 -4.99 11.60
N ALA A 157 3.68 -5.07 11.85
CA ALA A 157 3.03 -6.27 12.35
C ALA A 157 3.01 -7.40 11.29
N PRO A 158 3.55 -8.61 11.58
CA PRO A 158 3.58 -9.73 10.64
C PRO A 158 2.21 -10.14 10.10
N LEU A 159 1.14 -9.93 10.89
CA LEU A 159 -0.23 -10.22 10.48
C LEU A 159 -0.59 -9.51 9.16
N MET A 160 -0.20 -8.24 9.01
CA MET A 160 -0.52 -7.43 7.81
C MET A 160 0.27 -7.84 6.56
N TRP A 161 1.25 -8.75 6.71
CA TRP A 161 2.07 -9.30 5.64
C TRP A 161 1.77 -10.77 5.34
N GLY A 162 0.81 -11.36 6.04
CA GLY A 162 0.28 -12.71 5.79
C GLY A 162 -0.69 -12.74 4.60
N HIS A 163 -0.99 -13.94 4.11
CA HIS A 163 -2.06 -14.11 3.12
C HIS A 163 -3.40 -13.73 3.74
N PRO A 164 -4.38 -13.14 3.02
CA PRO A 164 -5.65 -12.72 3.61
C PRO A 164 -6.33 -13.80 4.48
N SER A 165 -6.30 -15.06 4.06
CA SER A 165 -6.86 -16.19 4.84
C SER A 165 -6.22 -16.45 6.21
N GLU A 166 -5.09 -15.82 6.52
CA GLU A 166 -4.34 -15.95 7.77
C GLU A 166 -4.49 -14.71 8.67
N GLN A 167 -5.21 -13.68 8.21
CA GLN A 167 -5.29 -12.39 8.88
C GLN A 167 -6.38 -12.30 9.95
N VAL A 168 -7.38 -13.21 9.93
CA VAL A 168 -8.56 -13.17 10.81
C VAL A 168 -9.14 -14.53 11.19
#